data_AF-A0A2J8K1V8-F1
#
_entry.id   AF-A0A2J8K1V8-F1
#
_cell.length_a   1.000
_cell.length_b   1.000
_cell.length_c   1.000
_cell.angle_alpha   90.00
_cell.angle_beta   90.00
_cell.angle_gamma   90.00
#
_symmetry.space_group_name_H-M   'P 1'
#
loop_
_entity.id
_entity.type
_entity.pdbx_description
1 polymer ?
#
loop_
_entity_poly.entity_id
_entity_poly.type
_entity_poly.pdbx_seq_one_letter_code
_entity_poly.pdbx_strand_id
1 'polypeptide(L)'
;MKEQGLLDAVTYLAGVSGSTWAISSLYTNDGDMEALEADLKHRFTRQEWDLAKSLQKTIQAARSENYSLTDFWAYMVISKQTRELPESHLSNMKKPVEEGTLPYPIFAAIDNDLQPSWQEARAPETWFEFTPHHAGFPALGAFVSITHFGSKFKKGRLVRTHPERDLTFLRGLWGSALGNTEVIREYIFGLWRRAVANAKSIGHLLFGEYLGNRKVKA
;
A
#
# COMPACT_ATOMS: atom_id res chain seq x y z
N MET A 1 16.41 19.72 1.84
CA MET A 1 16.44 19.92 0.37
C MET A 1 15.59 21.10 -0.06
N LYS A 2 14.29 21.17 0.28
CA LYS A 2 13.42 22.28 -0.13
C LYS A 2 13.86 23.65 0.42
N GLU A 3 14.10 23.76 1.72
CA GLU A 3 14.56 25.02 2.36
C GLU A 3 15.86 25.59 1.78
N GLN A 4 16.69 24.72 1.22
CA GLN A 4 17.98 25.08 0.61
C GLN A 4 17.86 25.31 -0.90
N GLY A 5 16.65 25.28 -1.47
CA GLY A 5 16.41 25.39 -2.92
C GLY A 5 16.90 24.19 -3.75
N LEU A 6 17.46 23.16 -3.11
CA LEU A 6 18.08 22.03 -3.81
C LEU A 6 17.07 21.13 -4.50
N LEU A 7 15.82 21.09 -4.01
CA LEU A 7 14.79 20.24 -4.62
C LEU A 7 14.46 20.69 -6.05
N ASP A 8 14.56 22.00 -6.33
CA ASP A 8 14.27 22.56 -7.65
C ASP A 8 15.36 22.20 -8.69
N ALA A 9 16.51 21.69 -8.23
CA ALA A 9 17.57 21.14 -9.08
C ALA A 9 17.48 19.61 -9.28
N VAL A 10 16.50 18.94 -8.67
CA VAL A 10 16.35 17.47 -8.76
C VAL A 10 15.51 17.09 -9.97
N THR A 11 16.09 16.33 -10.90
CA THR A 11 15.36 15.78 -12.06
C THR A 11 14.55 14.54 -11.70
N TYR A 12 15.11 13.64 -10.89
CA TYR A 12 14.49 12.35 -10.56
C TYR A 12 14.44 12.12 -9.06
N LEU A 13 13.31 11.61 -8.59
CA LEU A 13 13.12 11.20 -7.20
C LEU A 13 12.81 9.71 -7.16
N ALA A 14 13.85 8.89 -6.99
CA ALA A 14 13.74 7.44 -6.97
C ALA A 14 13.57 6.90 -5.53
N GLY A 15 12.70 5.91 -5.34
CA GLY A 15 12.48 5.31 -4.03
C GLY A 15 12.06 3.84 -4.06
N VAL A 16 12.40 3.14 -2.98
CA VAL A 16 12.01 1.77 -2.67
C VAL A 16 11.54 1.67 -1.22
N SER A 17 10.68 0.69 -0.91
CA SER A 17 10.18 0.47 0.45
C SER A 17 9.59 1.75 1.07
N GLY A 18 9.83 2.04 2.35
CA GLY A 18 9.24 3.17 3.07
C GLY A 18 9.47 4.55 2.42
N SER A 19 10.57 4.74 1.67
CA SER A 19 10.80 6.00 0.93
C SER A 19 9.71 6.28 -0.12
N THR A 20 9.09 5.22 -0.67
CA THR A 20 7.98 5.37 -1.62
C THR A 20 6.74 6.01 -0.97
N TRP A 21 6.51 5.79 0.32
CA TRP A 21 5.38 6.38 1.04
C TRP A 21 5.59 7.89 1.17
N ALA A 22 6.78 8.31 1.59
CA ALA A 22 7.15 9.73 1.69
C ALA A 22 7.09 10.43 0.33
N ILE A 23 7.71 9.84 -0.70
CA ILE A 23 7.68 10.38 -2.06
C ILE A 23 6.24 10.51 -2.52
N SER A 24 5.46 9.43 -2.49
CA SER A 24 4.08 9.50 -2.99
C SER A 24 3.19 10.45 -2.17
N SER A 25 3.43 10.64 -0.87
CA SER A 25 2.70 11.62 -0.06
C SER A 25 3.05 13.07 -0.42
N LEU A 26 4.26 13.33 -0.92
CA LEU A 26 4.61 14.64 -1.48
C LEU A 26 3.74 14.97 -2.69
N TYR A 27 3.54 14.03 -3.61
CA TYR A 27 2.70 14.26 -4.79
C TYR A 27 1.21 14.36 -4.47
N THR A 28 0.71 13.64 -3.47
CA THR A 28 -0.69 13.78 -3.06
C THR A 28 -0.99 15.11 -2.36
N ASN A 29 0.06 15.86 -1.96
CA ASN A 29 -0.04 17.21 -1.41
C ASN A 29 0.50 18.26 -2.39
N ASP A 30 0.54 17.96 -3.69
CA ASP A 30 0.97 18.90 -4.75
C ASP A 30 2.36 19.52 -4.53
N GLY A 31 3.25 18.83 -3.79
CA GLY A 31 4.57 19.35 -3.46
C GLY A 31 4.64 20.32 -2.27
N ASP A 32 3.50 20.61 -1.63
CA ASP A 32 3.43 21.47 -0.46
C ASP A 32 4.01 20.73 0.77
N MET A 33 5.24 21.12 1.13
CA MET A 33 5.97 20.52 2.24
C MET A 33 5.38 20.90 3.60
N GLU A 34 4.82 22.11 3.73
CA GLU A 34 4.23 22.57 4.99
C GLU A 34 2.91 21.85 5.26
N ALA A 35 2.05 21.75 4.23
CA ALA A 35 0.81 20.98 4.31
C ALA A 35 1.08 19.50 4.57
N LEU A 36 2.08 18.91 3.90
CA LEU A 36 2.51 17.53 4.12
C LEU A 36 2.98 17.31 5.57
N GLU A 37 3.80 18.21 6.12
CA GLU A 37 4.29 18.09 7.50
C GLU A 37 3.14 18.23 8.51
N ALA A 38 2.22 19.17 8.29
CA ALA A 38 1.04 19.35 9.12
C ALA A 38 0.14 18.11 9.10
N ASP A 39 -0.12 17.54 7.92
CA ASP A 39 -0.89 16.30 7.76
C ASP A 39 -0.22 15.10 8.45
N LEU A 40 1.10 14.93 8.28
CA LEU A 40 1.87 13.89 8.96
C LEU A 40 1.76 14.04 10.49
N LYS A 41 1.98 15.25 11.02
CA LYS A 41 1.85 15.53 12.46
C LYS A 41 0.45 15.19 12.94
N HIS A 42 -0.59 15.61 12.23
CA HIS A 42 -1.98 15.34 12.59
C HIS A 42 -2.27 13.83 12.63
N ARG A 43 -1.91 13.09 11.57
CA ARG A 43 -2.13 11.65 11.46
C ARG A 43 -1.46 10.84 12.56
N PHE A 44 -0.18 11.12 12.83
CA PHE A 44 0.58 10.38 13.84
C PHE A 44 0.25 10.80 15.28
N THR A 45 -0.21 12.03 15.50
CA THR A 45 -0.67 12.48 16.82
C THR A 45 -2.00 11.83 17.21
N ARG A 46 -2.99 11.83 16.31
CA ARG A 46 -4.32 11.27 16.61
C ARG A 46 -4.33 9.76 16.69
N GLN A 47 -3.40 9.09 16.00
CA GLN A 47 -3.34 7.63 15.89
C GLN A 47 -4.68 7.02 15.43
N GLU A 48 -5.47 7.77 14.68
CA GLU A 48 -6.75 7.33 14.12
C GLU A 48 -6.48 6.53 12.85
N TRP A 49 -7.25 5.47 12.64
CA TRP A 49 -7.21 4.66 11.44
C TRP A 49 -8.62 4.19 11.13
N ASP A 50 -9.08 4.46 9.92
CA ASP A 50 -10.39 4.04 9.46
C ASP A 50 -10.37 2.54 9.13
N LEU A 51 -10.53 1.73 10.17
CA LEU A 51 -10.61 0.28 10.08
C LEU A 51 -11.80 -0.16 9.21
N ALA A 52 -12.94 0.54 9.28
CA ALA A 52 -14.13 0.17 8.53
C ALA A 52 -13.91 0.31 7.02
N LYS A 53 -13.38 1.47 6.59
CA LYS A 53 -13.04 1.73 5.19
C LYS A 53 -11.91 0.81 4.70
N SER A 54 -10.89 0.58 5.53
CA SER A 54 -9.79 -0.34 5.24
C SER A 54 -10.28 -1.78 5.02
N LEU A 55 -11.17 -2.25 5.89
CA LEU A 55 -11.79 -3.57 5.76
C LEU A 55 -12.68 -3.64 4.51
N GLN A 56 -13.45 -2.60 4.22
CA GLN A 56 -14.29 -2.54 3.01
C GLN A 56 -13.44 -2.64 1.74
N LYS A 57 -12.34 -1.87 1.64
CA LYS A 57 -11.37 -1.96 0.53
C LYS A 57 -10.77 -3.36 0.41
N THR A 58 -10.40 -3.96 1.53
CA THR A 58 -9.87 -5.34 1.57
C THR A 58 -10.88 -6.36 1.03
N ILE A 59 -12.14 -6.26 1.45
CA ILE A 59 -13.22 -7.15 0.97
C ILE A 59 -13.50 -6.91 -0.53
N GLN A 60 -13.48 -5.66 -0.97
CA GLN A 60 -13.66 -5.32 -2.38
C GLN A 60 -12.53 -5.91 -3.23
N ALA A 61 -11.29 -5.77 -2.78
CA ALA A 61 -10.12 -6.33 -3.44
C ALA A 61 -10.19 -7.86 -3.53
N ALA A 62 -10.66 -8.54 -2.49
CA ALA A 62 -10.82 -10.00 -2.46
C ALA A 62 -11.82 -10.55 -3.51
N ARG A 63 -12.66 -9.68 -4.11
CA ARG A 63 -13.55 -10.06 -5.21
C ARG A 63 -12.88 -9.95 -6.59
N SER A 64 -11.69 -9.36 -6.67
CA SER A 64 -10.94 -9.21 -7.91
C SER A 64 -10.27 -10.52 -8.32
N GLU A 65 -10.26 -10.81 -9.62
CA GLU A 65 -9.47 -11.92 -10.18
C GLU A 65 -7.96 -11.75 -9.97
N ASN A 66 -7.50 -10.51 -9.71
CA ASN A 66 -6.09 -10.16 -9.49
C ASN A 66 -5.76 -9.98 -8.00
N TYR A 67 -6.59 -10.52 -7.11
CA TYR A 67 -6.33 -10.43 -5.67
C TYR A 67 -5.04 -11.15 -5.28
N SER A 68 -4.29 -10.55 -4.36
CA SER A 68 -3.05 -11.07 -3.79
C SER A 68 -2.98 -10.78 -2.29
N LEU A 69 -2.05 -11.42 -1.58
CA LEU A 69 -1.78 -11.05 -0.18
C LEU A 69 -1.28 -9.61 -0.03
N THR A 70 -0.72 -9.02 -1.10
CA THR A 70 -0.36 -7.61 -1.15
C THR A 70 -1.57 -6.69 -0.98
N ASP A 71 -2.76 -7.09 -1.46
CA ASP A 71 -4.00 -6.34 -1.21
C ASP A 71 -4.32 -6.25 0.28
N PHE A 72 -4.29 -7.40 0.97
CA PHE A 72 -4.50 -7.42 2.42
C PHE A 72 -3.45 -6.60 3.15
N TRP A 73 -2.17 -6.77 2.79
CA TRP A 73 -1.06 -6.01 3.36
C TRP A 73 -1.25 -4.50 3.18
N ALA A 74 -1.57 -4.06 1.97
CA ALA A 74 -1.79 -2.66 1.63
C ALA A 74 -2.95 -2.06 2.44
N TYR A 75 -4.12 -2.68 2.35
CA TYR A 75 -5.35 -2.10 2.88
C TYR A 75 -5.50 -2.28 4.39
N MET A 76 -4.88 -3.28 5.01
CA MET A 76 -5.01 -3.52 6.46
C MET A 76 -3.78 -3.13 7.28
N VAL A 77 -2.57 -3.31 6.74
CA VAL A 77 -1.33 -3.10 7.49
C VAL A 77 -0.69 -1.78 7.12
N ILE A 78 -0.45 -1.52 5.84
CA ILE A 78 0.17 -0.27 5.41
C ILE A 78 -0.74 0.91 5.71
N SER A 79 -2.03 0.84 5.37
CA SER A 79 -2.98 1.91 5.69
C SER A 79 -3.02 2.26 7.19
N LYS A 80 -2.84 1.26 8.05
CA LYS A 80 -2.75 1.43 9.51
C LYS A 80 -1.41 2.02 9.93
N GLN A 81 -0.31 1.58 9.32
CA GLN A 81 1.03 2.06 9.64
C GLN A 81 1.23 3.50 9.20
N THR A 82 0.75 3.84 8.00
CA THR A 82 0.85 5.18 7.43
C THR A 82 -0.32 6.09 7.82
N ARG A 83 -1.39 5.54 8.41
CA ARG A 83 -2.59 6.29 8.87
C ARG A 83 -3.30 7.03 7.74
N GLU A 84 -3.26 6.47 6.54
CA GLU A 84 -3.77 7.07 5.31
C GLU A 84 -4.26 5.95 4.38
N LEU A 85 -5.20 6.29 3.51
CA LEU A 85 -5.80 5.36 2.56
C LEU A 85 -6.05 6.09 1.23
N PRO A 86 -4.98 6.58 0.55
CA PRO A 86 -5.15 7.30 -0.71
C PRO A 86 -5.77 6.41 -1.77
N GLU A 87 -6.83 6.92 -2.38
CA GLU A 87 -7.53 6.28 -3.50
C GLU A 87 -7.16 6.89 -4.85
N SER A 88 -6.24 7.86 -4.86
CA SER A 88 -5.62 8.36 -6.07
C SER A 88 -4.77 7.28 -6.73
N HIS A 89 -4.40 7.53 -7.97
CA HIS A 89 -3.61 6.62 -8.79
C HIS A 89 -2.26 7.23 -9.11
N LEU A 90 -1.30 6.39 -9.51
CA LEU A 90 0.03 6.88 -9.90
C LEU A 90 -0.05 7.75 -11.16
N SER A 91 -0.98 7.45 -12.07
CA SER A 91 -1.26 8.30 -13.23
C SER A 91 -1.71 9.73 -12.89
N ASN A 92 -2.24 9.98 -11.69
CA ASN A 92 -2.60 11.33 -11.26
C ASN A 92 -1.37 12.24 -11.05
N MET A 93 -0.17 11.67 -10.92
CA MET A 93 1.07 12.41 -10.74
C MET A 93 1.66 12.95 -12.05
N LYS A 94 1.07 12.64 -13.22
CA LYS A 94 1.59 13.06 -14.54
C LYS A 94 1.68 14.57 -14.72
N LYS A 95 0.63 15.29 -14.33
CA LYS A 95 0.55 16.73 -14.57
C LYS A 95 1.71 17.52 -13.96
N PRO A 96 1.99 17.45 -12.65
CA PRO A 96 3.07 18.23 -12.06
C PRO A 96 4.46 17.86 -12.61
N VAL A 97 4.65 16.60 -13.05
CA VAL A 97 5.94 16.19 -13.62
C VAL A 97 6.11 16.63 -15.07
N GLU A 98 5.02 16.68 -15.85
CA GLU A 98 5.01 17.17 -17.23
C GLU A 98 5.16 18.70 -17.28
N GLU A 99 4.62 19.40 -16.28
CA GLU A 99 4.78 20.85 -16.10
C GLU A 99 6.15 21.22 -15.47
N GLY A 100 6.93 20.22 -15.01
CA GLY A 100 8.22 20.43 -14.37
C GLY A 100 8.15 21.11 -13.01
N THR A 101 7.00 21.08 -12.34
CA THR A 101 6.80 21.67 -11.01
C THR A 101 7.28 20.76 -9.89
N LEU A 102 7.36 19.45 -10.15
CA LEU A 102 7.95 18.45 -9.27
C LEU A 102 8.95 17.58 -10.03
N PRO A 103 9.96 17.01 -9.34
CA PRO A 103 10.87 16.02 -9.92
C PRO A 103 10.10 14.85 -10.54
N TYR A 104 10.73 14.04 -11.39
CA TYR A 104 10.09 12.85 -11.94
C TYR A 104 10.20 11.67 -10.95
N PRO A 105 9.09 11.12 -10.41
CA PRO A 105 9.16 10.05 -9.42
C PRO A 105 9.35 8.70 -10.08
N ILE A 106 10.26 7.91 -9.50
CA ILE A 106 10.54 6.53 -9.92
C ILE A 106 10.39 5.63 -8.70
N PHE A 107 9.48 4.67 -8.76
CA PHE A 107 9.31 3.68 -7.70
C PHE A 107 9.76 2.33 -8.21
N ALA A 108 10.29 1.48 -7.33
CA ALA A 108 10.69 0.14 -7.74
C ALA A 108 10.28 -0.94 -6.73
N ALA A 109 10.03 -2.14 -7.27
CA ALA A 109 9.85 -3.37 -6.52
C ALA A 109 10.72 -4.47 -7.14
N ILE A 110 10.91 -5.56 -6.38
CA ILE A 110 11.56 -6.77 -6.87
C ILE A 110 10.49 -7.81 -7.14
N ASP A 111 10.56 -8.48 -8.29
CA ASP A 111 9.75 -9.67 -8.54
C ASP A 111 10.27 -10.83 -7.69
N ASN A 112 9.39 -11.44 -6.89
CA ASN A 112 9.76 -12.54 -6.00
C ASN A 112 10.25 -13.77 -6.78
N ASP A 113 9.72 -14.01 -7.98
CA ASP A 113 10.19 -15.12 -8.84
C ASP A 113 11.64 -14.90 -9.29
N LEU A 114 12.12 -13.66 -9.23
CA LEU A 114 13.49 -13.27 -9.55
C LEU A 114 14.35 -13.03 -8.30
N GLN A 115 13.79 -13.18 -7.10
CA GLN A 115 14.51 -12.97 -5.84
C GLN A 115 15.75 -13.88 -5.68
N PRO A 116 15.72 -15.19 -6.05
CA PRO A 116 16.92 -16.02 -5.99
C PRO A 116 18.05 -15.46 -6.87
N SER A 117 17.73 -15.06 -8.10
CA SER A 117 18.67 -14.42 -9.04
C SER A 117 19.23 -13.10 -8.51
N TRP A 118 18.43 -12.34 -7.75
CA TRP A 118 18.91 -11.13 -7.07
C TRP A 118 19.89 -11.46 -5.95
N GLN A 119 19.61 -12.47 -5.12
CA GLN A 119 20.48 -12.86 -4.00
C GLN A 119 21.84 -13.39 -4.48
N GLU A 120 21.86 -14.10 -5.61
CA GLU A 120 23.09 -14.70 -6.15
C GLU A 120 23.91 -13.71 -6.99
N ALA A 121 23.28 -12.90 -7.84
CA ALA A 121 23.97 -12.11 -8.86
C ALA A 121 23.69 -10.60 -8.83
N ARG A 122 22.77 -10.14 -7.97
CA ARG A 122 22.21 -8.77 -8.00
C ARG A 122 21.79 -8.37 -9.42
N ALA A 123 21.22 -9.32 -10.16
CA ALA A 123 20.94 -9.15 -11.58
C ALA A 123 20.01 -7.95 -11.80
N PRO A 124 20.32 -7.03 -12.73
CA PRO A 124 19.46 -5.89 -13.05
C PRO A 124 18.04 -6.29 -13.47
N GLU A 125 17.89 -7.53 -13.95
CA GLU A 125 16.65 -8.11 -14.47
C GLU A 125 15.57 -8.29 -13.41
N THR A 126 15.92 -8.18 -12.13
CA THR A 126 14.99 -8.41 -11.02
C THR A 126 14.16 -7.18 -10.65
N TRP A 127 14.50 -6.00 -11.20
CA TRP A 127 13.83 -4.75 -10.86
C TRP A 127 12.63 -4.49 -11.76
N PHE A 128 11.49 -4.23 -11.13
CA PHE A 128 10.29 -3.72 -11.76
C PHE A 128 10.11 -2.25 -11.39
N GLU A 129 10.05 -1.38 -12.39
CA GLU A 129 9.94 0.07 -12.25
C GLU A 129 8.50 0.54 -12.43
N PHE A 130 8.12 1.59 -11.69
CA PHE A 130 6.84 2.28 -11.79
C PHE A 130 7.08 3.78 -11.86
N THR A 131 6.41 4.44 -12.80
CA THR A 131 6.40 5.89 -12.97
C THR A 131 4.97 6.37 -13.20
N PRO A 132 4.69 7.69 -13.20
CA PRO A 132 3.38 8.22 -13.56
C PRO A 132 2.93 7.81 -14.97
N HIS A 133 3.85 7.38 -15.83
CA HIS A 133 3.57 7.04 -17.23
C HIS A 133 3.53 5.53 -17.47
N HIS A 134 4.50 4.80 -16.92
CA HIS A 134 4.74 3.40 -17.28
C HIS A 134 5.04 2.52 -16.08
N ALA A 135 4.89 1.21 -16.29
CA ALA A 135 5.26 0.16 -15.37
C ALA A 135 5.92 -0.99 -16.15
N GLY A 136 7.05 -1.53 -15.70
CA GLY A 136 7.72 -2.59 -16.45
C GLY A 136 9.11 -2.99 -15.95
N PHE A 137 9.77 -3.84 -16.73
CA PHE A 137 11.12 -4.33 -16.48
C PHE A 137 12.13 -3.56 -17.36
N PRO A 138 12.96 -2.67 -16.78
CA PRO A 138 13.93 -1.90 -17.54
C PRO A 138 14.95 -2.78 -18.28
N ALA A 139 15.44 -3.84 -17.64
CA ALA A 139 16.42 -4.75 -18.23
C ALA A 139 15.90 -5.46 -19.49
N LEU A 140 14.59 -5.69 -19.58
CA LEU A 140 13.94 -6.33 -20.73
C LEU A 140 13.43 -5.31 -21.75
N GLY A 141 13.51 -4.01 -21.46
CA GLY A 141 12.87 -2.96 -22.25
C GLY A 141 11.35 -3.12 -22.36
N ALA A 142 10.72 -3.83 -21.41
CA ALA A 142 9.34 -4.26 -21.50
C ALA A 142 8.46 -3.44 -20.55
N PHE A 143 7.65 -2.54 -21.11
CA PHE A 143 6.81 -1.62 -20.35
C PHE A 143 5.36 -1.61 -20.84
N VAL A 144 4.45 -1.29 -19.93
CA VAL A 144 3.04 -0.97 -20.21
C VAL A 144 2.72 0.42 -19.64
N SER A 145 1.65 1.07 -20.13
CA SER A 145 1.08 2.24 -19.46
C SER A 145 0.76 1.89 -18.01
N ILE A 146 1.03 2.79 -17.06
CA ILE A 146 0.70 2.57 -15.65
C ILE A 146 -0.80 2.27 -15.45
N THR A 147 -1.66 2.86 -16.28
CA THR A 147 -3.11 2.63 -16.27
C THR A 147 -3.51 1.22 -16.68
N HIS A 148 -2.60 0.47 -17.31
CA HIS A 148 -2.79 -0.94 -17.68
C HIS A 148 -2.06 -1.90 -16.73
N PHE A 149 -1.36 -1.42 -15.71
CA PHE A 149 -0.74 -2.28 -14.72
C PHE A 149 -1.81 -3.14 -14.02
N GLY A 150 -1.59 -4.46 -13.98
CA GLY A 150 -2.58 -5.45 -13.52
C GLY A 150 -3.59 -5.90 -14.59
N SER A 151 -3.53 -5.37 -15.81
CA SER A 151 -4.34 -5.87 -16.93
C SER A 151 -3.76 -7.16 -17.53
N LYS A 152 -4.56 -7.91 -18.31
CA LYS A 152 -4.10 -9.14 -18.96
C LYS A 152 -3.58 -8.86 -20.37
N PHE A 153 -2.42 -9.42 -20.68
CA PHE A 153 -1.76 -9.31 -21.98
C PHE A 153 -1.50 -10.69 -22.60
N LYS A 154 -1.52 -10.78 -23.93
CA LYS A 154 -1.13 -11.98 -24.69
C LYS A 154 -0.30 -11.57 -25.89
N LYS A 155 0.94 -12.06 -25.96
CA LYS A 155 1.91 -11.73 -27.04
C LYS A 155 2.05 -10.20 -27.25
N GLY A 156 2.22 -9.46 -26.15
CA GLY A 156 2.38 -8.00 -26.18
C GLY A 156 1.11 -7.19 -26.45
N ARG A 157 -0.06 -7.83 -26.59
CA ARG A 157 -1.35 -7.15 -26.84
C ARG A 157 -2.24 -7.20 -25.61
N LEU A 158 -2.86 -6.07 -25.27
CA LEU A 158 -3.86 -5.98 -24.22
C LEU A 158 -5.10 -6.80 -24.62
N VAL A 159 -5.45 -7.81 -23.81
CA VAL A 159 -6.60 -8.69 -24.07
C VAL A 159 -7.75 -8.44 -23.11
N ARG A 160 -7.47 -7.97 -21.88
CA ARG A 160 -8.49 -7.60 -20.90
C ARG A 160 -7.96 -6.48 -20.02
N THR A 161 -8.65 -5.35 -20.06
CA THR A 161 -8.36 -4.20 -19.19
C THR A 161 -8.89 -4.45 -17.78
N HIS A 162 -8.10 -4.06 -16.80
CA HIS A 162 -8.51 -3.94 -15.41
C HIS A 162 -8.33 -2.49 -14.96
N PRO A 163 -9.10 -2.00 -13.97
CA PRO A 163 -8.89 -0.66 -13.42
C PRO A 163 -7.46 -0.48 -12.89
N GLU A 164 -6.92 0.73 -13.02
CA GLU A 164 -5.64 1.09 -12.42
C GLU A 164 -5.66 0.82 -10.91
N ARG A 165 -4.53 0.35 -10.39
CA ARG A 165 -4.39 0.08 -8.96
C ARG A 165 -4.20 1.39 -8.20
N ASP A 166 -4.92 1.55 -7.09
CA ASP A 166 -4.80 2.74 -6.26
C ASP A 166 -3.43 2.82 -5.57
N LEU A 167 -3.08 4.04 -5.13
CA LEU A 167 -1.79 4.33 -4.53
C LEU A 167 -1.61 3.61 -3.20
N THR A 168 -2.69 3.29 -2.47
CA THR A 168 -2.63 2.43 -1.28
C THR A 168 -2.08 1.05 -1.64
N PHE A 169 -2.61 0.41 -2.69
CA PHE A 169 -2.08 -0.86 -3.16
C PHE A 169 -0.61 -0.76 -3.57
N LEU A 170 -0.24 0.27 -4.34
CA LEU A 170 1.14 0.45 -4.80
C LEU A 170 2.11 0.67 -3.64
N ARG A 171 1.72 1.43 -2.61
CA ARG A 171 2.50 1.57 -1.35
C ARG A 171 2.68 0.24 -0.64
N GLY A 172 1.65 -0.61 -0.64
CA GLY A 172 1.72 -1.99 -0.16
C GLY A 172 2.69 -2.84 -0.96
N LEU A 173 2.66 -2.74 -2.29
CA LEU A 173 3.54 -3.46 -3.19
C LEU A 173 5.01 -3.07 -2.99
N TRP A 174 5.31 -1.77 -3.01
CA TRP A 174 6.68 -1.27 -2.81
C TRP A 174 7.21 -1.51 -1.39
N GLY A 175 6.32 -1.52 -0.40
CA GLY A 175 6.60 -1.79 1.01
C GLY A 175 6.44 -3.25 1.44
N SER A 176 6.32 -4.19 0.50
CA SER A 176 5.96 -5.59 0.78
C SER A 176 7.09 -6.43 1.38
N ALA A 177 8.33 -5.92 1.46
CA ALA A 177 9.45 -6.64 2.08
C ALA A 177 9.15 -7.08 3.53
N LEU A 178 8.29 -6.36 4.25
CA LEU A 178 7.83 -6.70 5.59
C LEU A 178 6.51 -7.49 5.61
N GLY A 179 5.84 -7.63 4.46
CA GLY A 179 4.54 -8.26 4.27
C GLY A 179 4.64 -9.63 3.59
N ASN A 180 5.55 -10.48 4.03
CA ASN A 180 5.60 -11.86 3.53
C ASN A 180 4.42 -12.71 4.06
N THR A 181 4.23 -13.89 3.48
CA THR A 181 3.10 -14.78 3.78
C THR A 181 3.01 -15.13 5.26
N GLU A 182 4.14 -15.39 5.91
CA GLU A 182 4.23 -15.71 7.33
C GLU A 182 3.72 -14.56 8.20
N VAL A 183 4.25 -13.35 8.00
CA VAL A 183 3.87 -12.16 8.77
C VAL A 183 2.38 -11.84 8.57
N ILE A 184 1.89 -11.92 7.33
CA ILE A 184 0.47 -11.69 7.05
C ILE A 184 -0.40 -12.73 7.75
N ARG A 185 0.00 -14.00 7.72
CA ARG A 185 -0.71 -15.09 8.39
C ARG A 185 -0.75 -14.89 9.90
N GLU A 186 0.37 -14.51 10.51
CA GLU A 186 0.42 -14.18 11.94
C GLU A 186 -0.50 -13.02 12.31
N TYR A 187 -0.54 -11.97 11.48
CA TYR A 187 -1.41 -10.82 11.70
C TYR A 187 -2.90 -11.23 11.63
N ILE A 188 -3.28 -12.02 10.62
CA ILE A 188 -4.64 -12.55 10.46
C ILE A 188 -5.01 -13.42 11.67
N PHE A 189 -4.15 -14.34 12.09
CA PHE A 189 -4.40 -15.16 13.28
C PHE A 189 -4.50 -14.32 14.55
N GLY A 190 -3.67 -13.29 14.71
CA GLY A 190 -3.73 -12.37 15.84
C GLY A 190 -5.04 -11.57 15.88
N LEU A 191 -5.59 -11.18 14.73
CA LEU A 191 -6.92 -10.58 14.65
C LEU A 191 -8.01 -11.59 15.03
N TRP A 192 -7.95 -12.81 14.50
CA TRP A 192 -8.93 -13.85 14.79
C TRP A 192 -8.94 -14.23 16.28
N ARG A 193 -7.76 -14.42 16.89
CA ARG A 193 -7.64 -14.70 18.34
C ARG A 193 -8.27 -13.60 19.19
N ARG A 194 -8.06 -12.33 18.84
CA ARG A 194 -8.67 -11.19 19.54
C ARG A 194 -10.19 -11.17 19.38
N ALA A 195 -10.69 -11.42 18.17
CA ALA A 195 -12.14 -11.50 17.93
C ALA A 195 -12.80 -12.63 18.74
N VAL A 196 -12.19 -13.81 18.76
CA VAL A 196 -12.68 -14.96 19.55
C VAL A 196 -12.62 -14.67 21.05
N ALA A 197 -11.55 -14.05 21.54
CA ALA A 197 -11.42 -13.67 22.95
C ALA A 197 -12.50 -12.64 23.36
N ASN A 198 -12.76 -11.64 22.53
CA ASN A 198 -13.81 -10.64 22.78
C ASN A 198 -15.20 -11.28 22.76
N ALA A 199 -15.48 -12.19 21.83
CA ALA A 199 -16.75 -12.92 21.80
C ALA A 199 -16.96 -13.80 23.05
N LYS A 200 -15.91 -14.46 23.54
CA LYS A 200 -15.94 -15.21 24.81
C LYS A 200 -16.15 -14.32 26.03
N SER A 201 -15.52 -13.14 26.06
CA SER A 201 -15.68 -12.16 27.14
C SER A 201 -17.11 -11.60 27.20
N ILE A 202 -17.71 -11.26 26.05
CA ILE A 202 -19.11 -10.83 25.95
C ILE A 202 -20.06 -11.96 26.36
N GLY A 203 -19.77 -13.20 25.94
CA GLY A 203 -20.52 -14.37 26.40
C GLY A 203 -20.47 -14.55 27.92
N HIS A 204 -19.30 -14.39 28.55
CA HIS A 204 -19.17 -14.46 30.01
C HIS A 204 -19.91 -13.33 30.75
N LEU A 205 -19.95 -12.12 30.20
CA LEU A 205 -20.73 -11.00 30.77
C LEU A 205 -22.24 -11.26 30.69
N LEU A 206 -22.75 -11.67 29.52
CA LEU A 206 -24.18 -11.93 29.31
C LEU A 206 -24.69 -13.15 30.07
N PHE A 207 -23.91 -14.24 30.13
CA PHE A 207 -24.29 -15.45 30.88
C PHE A 207 -23.91 -15.41 32.36
N GLY A 208 -22.91 -14.61 32.74
CA GLY A 208 -22.53 -14.37 34.14
C GLY A 208 -23.59 -13.57 34.90
N GLU A 209 -24.20 -12.56 34.28
CA GLU A 209 -25.36 -11.84 34.86
C GLU A 209 -26.59 -12.74 34.95
N TYR A 210 -26.81 -13.62 33.96
CA TYR A 210 -27.96 -14.55 33.96
C TYR A 210 -27.87 -15.63 35.05
N LEU A 211 -26.66 -16.00 35.48
CA LEU A 211 -26.43 -16.95 36.58
C LEU A 211 -26.25 -16.25 37.94
N GLY A 212 -25.90 -14.96 37.97
CA GLY A 212 -25.73 -14.16 39.20
C GLY A 212 -27.06 -13.76 39.88
N ASN A 213 -28.16 -13.69 39.13
CA ASN A 213 -29.46 -13.25 39.65
C ASN A 213 -30.36 -14.38 40.21
N ARG A 214 -29.87 -15.62 40.33
CA ARG A 214 -30.59 -16.71 41.04
C ARG A 214 -30.12 -16.90 42.49
N LYS A 215 -29.97 -15.81 43.25
CA LYS A 215 -29.92 -15.87 44.72
C LYS A 215 -31.14 -15.17 45.33
N VAL A 216 -32.28 -15.85 45.33
CA VAL A 216 -33.47 -15.57 46.17
C VAL A 216 -34.24 -16.89 46.27
N LYS A 217 -34.69 -17.44 47.39
CA LYS A 217 -34.54 -17.30 48.85
C LYS A 217 -34.98 -18.69 49.38
N ALA A 218 -34.47 -19.12 50.53
CA ALA A 218 -35.09 -20.22 51.27
C ALA A 218 -36.50 -19.83 51.72
#